data_AF-A0A590UJA7-F1
#
_entry.id   AF-A0A590UJA7-F1
#
_cell.length_a   1.000
_cell.length_b   1.000
_cell.length_c   1.000
_cell.angle_alpha   90.00
_cell.angle_beta   90.00
_cell.angle_gamma   90.00
#
_symmetry.space_group_name_H-M   'P 1'
#
loop_
_entity.id
_entity.type
_entity.pdbx_description
1 polymer ?
#
loop_
_entity_poly.entity_id
_entity_poly.type
_entity_poly.pdbx_seq_one_letter_code
_entity_poly.pdbx_strand_id
1 'polypeptide(L)'
;MSRVPSPPPPAEMSSGPVAESWCYTQIKVVKFSYMWTINNFSFCREEMGEVIKSSTFSSGANDKLKWCLRVNPKGLDEESKDYLSLYLLLVSCPKSEVRAKFKFSILNAKGEETKAMESQRAYRFVQGKDWGFKKFIRRDFLLDEANGLLPDDKLTLFCEILIKS
;
A
#
# COMPACT_ATOMS: atom_id res chain seq x y z
N MET A 1 -6.64 17.97 -40.38
CA MET A 1 -6.34 18.10 -38.94
C MET A 1 -4.86 17.82 -38.74
N SER A 2 -4.11 18.81 -38.28
CA SER A 2 -2.65 18.77 -38.18
C SER A 2 -2.24 17.83 -37.02
N ARG A 3 -1.47 16.78 -37.31
CA ARG A 3 -0.87 15.93 -36.27
C ARG A 3 0.19 16.75 -35.52
N VAL A 4 0.07 16.79 -34.20
CA VAL A 4 1.13 17.33 -33.33
C VAL A 4 2.33 16.37 -33.41
N PRO A 5 3.56 16.87 -33.60
CA PRO A 5 4.75 16.01 -33.61
C PRO A 5 4.99 15.37 -32.25
N SER A 6 5.34 14.09 -32.24
CA SER A 6 5.74 13.36 -31.04
C SER A 6 7.08 13.90 -30.49
N PRO A 7 7.29 13.92 -29.16
CA PRO A 7 8.59 14.26 -28.59
C PRO A 7 9.65 13.23 -29.01
N PRO A 8 10.92 13.65 -29.20
CA PRO A 8 11.99 12.77 -29.60
C PRO A 8 12.32 11.74 -28.50
N PRO A 9 12.86 10.56 -28.87
CA PRO A 9 13.30 9.58 -27.89
C PRO A 9 14.40 10.15 -26.98
N PRO A 10 14.54 9.65 -25.73
CA PRO A 10 15.62 10.06 -24.83
C PRO A 10 16.98 9.85 -25.50
N ALA A 11 17.83 10.89 -25.46
CA ALA A 11 19.17 10.84 -26.01
C ALA A 11 20.06 9.98 -25.10
N GLU A 12 20.30 8.73 -25.47
CA GLU A 12 21.52 7.93 -25.24
C GLU A 12 21.24 6.43 -25.47
N MET A 13 21.26 5.96 -26.73
CA MET A 13 21.44 4.53 -27.04
C MET A 13 22.07 4.40 -28.44
N SER A 14 23.39 4.35 -28.54
CA SER A 14 24.09 4.31 -29.84
C SER A 14 24.34 2.89 -30.41
N SER A 15 23.67 1.84 -29.91
CA SER A 15 23.74 0.50 -30.54
C SER A 15 22.52 -0.38 -30.25
N GLY A 16 21.32 0.20 -30.26
CA GLY A 16 20.05 -0.52 -30.06
C GLY A 16 19.37 -0.92 -31.37
N PRO A 17 18.38 -1.83 -31.33
CA PRO A 17 17.56 -2.16 -32.49
C PRO A 17 16.88 -0.89 -33.05
N VAL A 18 16.96 -0.71 -34.36
CA VAL A 18 16.29 0.38 -35.08
C VAL A 18 14.91 -0.09 -35.51
N ALA A 19 13.86 0.58 -35.02
CA ALA A 19 12.48 0.29 -35.40
C ALA A 19 12.04 1.21 -36.55
N GLU A 20 11.31 0.66 -37.53
CA GLU A 20 10.74 1.43 -38.65
C GLU A 20 9.60 2.36 -38.22
N SER A 21 8.94 2.06 -37.08
CA SER A 21 7.88 2.88 -36.50
C SER A 21 7.81 2.68 -34.99
N TRP A 22 7.37 3.71 -34.27
CA TRP A 22 7.16 3.66 -32.83
C TRP A 22 5.96 4.51 -32.41
N CYS A 23 5.35 4.15 -31.29
CA CYS A 23 4.34 4.95 -30.60
C CYS A 23 4.55 4.86 -29.09
N TYR A 24 3.98 5.80 -28.34
CA TYR A 24 3.97 5.75 -26.88
C TYR A 24 2.53 5.82 -26.38
N THR A 25 2.24 5.11 -25.28
CA THR A 25 0.99 5.22 -24.54
C THR A 25 1.34 5.63 -23.11
N GLN A 26 0.75 6.72 -22.64
CA GLN A 26 0.92 7.17 -21.26
C GLN A 26 -0.28 6.75 -20.43
N ILE A 27 -0.04 5.92 -19.41
CA ILE A 27 -1.06 5.55 -18.43
C ILE A 27 -1.04 6.58 -17.31
N LYS A 28 -2.19 7.20 -17.03
CA LYS A 28 -2.32 8.14 -15.92
C LYS A 28 -2.35 7.35 -14.61
N VAL A 29 -1.45 7.69 -13.68
CA VAL A 29 -1.38 7.10 -12.35
C VAL A 29 -1.45 8.21 -11.31
N VAL A 30 -2.27 8.02 -10.28
CA VAL A 30 -2.30 8.88 -9.10
C VAL A 30 -1.55 8.15 -7.99
N LYS A 31 -0.45 8.74 -7.51
CA LYS A 31 0.33 8.24 -6.38
C LYS A 31 0.04 9.08 -5.15
N PHE A 32 -0.23 8.44 -4.02
CA PHE A 32 -0.33 9.08 -2.72
C PHE A 32 0.03 8.09 -1.62
N SER A 33 0.23 8.60 -0.40
CA SER A 33 0.60 7.79 0.75
C SER A 33 -0.22 8.14 1.98
N TYR A 34 -0.31 7.21 2.91
CA TYR A 34 -0.99 7.35 4.18
C TYR A 34 -0.15 6.74 5.29
N MET A 35 -0.04 7.47 6.40
CA MET A 35 0.67 7.03 7.60
C MET A 35 -0.33 6.86 8.74
N TRP A 36 -0.22 5.74 9.45
CA TRP A 36 -1.09 5.42 10.57
C TRP A 36 -0.28 4.90 11.74
N THR A 37 -0.34 5.60 12.86
CA THR A 37 0.27 5.18 14.12
C THR A 37 -0.79 4.59 15.05
N ILE A 38 -0.53 3.39 15.56
CA ILE A 38 -1.27 2.73 16.63
C ILE A 38 -0.42 2.87 17.88
N ASN A 39 -0.91 3.65 18.85
CA ASN A 39 -0.22 3.86 20.13
C ASN A 39 -0.52 2.72 21.11
N ASN A 40 0.43 2.47 22.01
CA ASN A 40 0.34 1.44 23.05
C ASN A 40 0.05 0.06 22.43
N PHE A 41 0.79 -0.29 21.38
CA PHE A 41 0.51 -1.46 20.54
C PHE A 41 0.58 -2.77 21.31
N SER A 42 1.48 -2.87 22.29
CA SER A 42 1.57 -4.02 23.19
C SER A 42 0.29 -4.29 23.98
N PHE A 43 -0.58 -3.28 24.16
CA PHE A 43 -1.85 -3.38 24.86
C PHE A 43 -3.04 -3.74 23.94
N CYS A 44 -2.83 -3.97 22.64
CA CYS A 44 -3.87 -4.42 21.74
C CYS A 44 -4.50 -5.72 22.25
N ARG A 45 -5.81 -5.64 22.57
CA ARG A 45 -6.58 -6.77 23.13
C ARG A 45 -7.26 -7.61 22.06
N GLU A 46 -7.20 -7.18 20.80
CA GLU A 46 -7.78 -7.89 19.67
C GLU A 46 -7.34 -9.35 19.67
N GLU A 47 -8.31 -10.24 19.59
CA GLU A 47 -8.07 -11.67 19.40
C GLU A 47 -7.86 -12.00 17.91
N MET A 48 -7.47 -13.25 17.64
CA MET A 48 -7.30 -13.72 16.27
C MET A 48 -8.57 -13.47 15.45
N GLY A 49 -8.41 -12.93 14.25
CA GLY A 49 -9.51 -12.53 13.37
C GLY A 49 -10.15 -11.17 13.68
N GLU A 50 -9.92 -10.60 14.87
CA GLU A 50 -10.37 -9.25 15.21
C GLU A 50 -9.50 -8.18 14.55
N VAL A 51 -10.10 -7.02 14.29
CA VAL A 51 -9.57 -6.03 13.35
C VAL A 51 -9.53 -4.65 13.97
N ILE A 52 -8.37 -4.00 13.89
CA ILE A 52 -8.23 -2.55 14.09
C ILE A 52 -8.34 -1.87 12.73
N LYS A 53 -9.13 -0.80 12.64
CA LYS A 53 -9.30 -0.01 11.41
C LYS A 53 -8.72 1.39 11.57
N SER A 54 -8.04 1.87 10.54
CA SER A 54 -7.65 3.28 10.48
C SER A 54 -8.86 4.17 10.22
N SER A 55 -8.67 5.48 10.41
CA SER A 55 -9.53 6.48 9.78
C SER A 55 -9.56 6.31 8.27
N THR A 56 -10.63 6.80 7.64
CA THR A 56 -10.74 6.81 6.19
C THR A 56 -9.85 7.90 5.60
N PHE A 57 -9.19 7.60 4.48
CA PHE A 57 -8.30 8.53 3.78
C PHE A 57 -8.51 8.46 2.25
N SER A 58 -7.99 9.47 1.54
CA SER A 58 -8.11 9.60 0.08
C SER A 58 -6.92 10.36 -0.50
N SER A 59 -6.76 10.38 -1.83
CA SER A 59 -5.61 11.05 -2.48
C SER A 59 -5.63 12.58 -2.35
N GLY A 60 -6.80 13.15 -2.05
CA GLY A 60 -7.01 14.56 -1.73
C GLY A 60 -8.38 14.78 -1.09
N ALA A 61 -8.63 16.01 -0.63
CA ALA A 61 -9.83 16.36 0.15
C ALA A 61 -11.17 16.05 -0.58
N ASN A 62 -11.22 16.31 -1.89
CA ASN A 62 -12.42 16.15 -2.72
C ASN A 62 -12.47 14.80 -3.47
N ASP A 63 -11.52 13.89 -3.20
CA ASP A 63 -11.51 12.59 -3.84
C ASP A 63 -12.63 11.70 -3.27
N LYS A 64 -13.40 11.10 -4.17
CA LYS A 64 -14.52 10.21 -3.86
C LYS A 64 -14.08 8.77 -3.60
N LEU A 65 -12.84 8.41 -3.97
CA LEU A 65 -12.24 7.13 -3.60
C LEU A 65 -11.81 7.20 -2.14
N LYS A 66 -12.46 6.40 -1.30
CA LYS A 66 -12.21 6.36 0.14
C LYS A 66 -11.58 5.03 0.50
N TRP A 67 -10.48 5.07 1.23
CA TRP A 67 -9.68 3.92 1.63
C TRP A 67 -9.55 3.86 3.14
N CYS A 68 -9.31 2.68 3.69
CA CYS A 68 -8.78 2.55 5.05
C CYS A 68 -7.83 1.35 5.15
N LEU A 69 -7.00 1.34 6.19
CA LEU A 69 -6.18 0.18 6.54
C LEU A 69 -6.91 -0.69 7.56
N ARG A 70 -6.71 -1.99 7.45
CA ARG A 70 -7.17 -3.01 8.41
C ARG A 70 -5.99 -3.81 8.91
N VAL A 71 -5.86 -3.93 10.22
CA VAL A 71 -4.82 -4.71 10.88
C VAL A 71 -5.48 -5.80 11.72
N ASN A 72 -4.98 -7.03 11.62
CA ASN A 72 -5.25 -8.10 12.57
C ASN A 72 -3.97 -8.33 13.40
N PRO A 73 -3.87 -7.77 14.63
CA PRO A 73 -2.63 -7.83 15.42
C PRO A 73 -2.19 -9.26 15.75
N LYS A 74 -3.16 -10.18 15.91
CA LYS A 74 -2.94 -11.60 16.23
C LYS A 74 -3.29 -12.56 15.08
N GLY A 75 -3.17 -12.08 13.83
CA GLY A 75 -3.46 -12.86 12.63
C GLY A 75 -4.94 -12.89 12.28
N LEU A 76 -5.24 -13.23 11.02
CA LEU A 76 -6.62 -13.32 10.51
C LEU A 76 -7.28 -14.67 10.87
N ASP A 77 -6.49 -15.74 10.87
CA ASP A 77 -6.90 -17.11 11.14
C ASP A 77 -5.69 -17.95 11.59
N GLU A 78 -5.92 -19.23 11.86
CA GLU A 78 -4.92 -20.15 12.41
C GLU A 78 -3.63 -20.23 11.58
N GLU A 79 -3.73 -20.11 10.25
CA GLU A 79 -2.58 -20.15 9.35
C GLU A 79 -1.65 -18.94 9.55
N SER A 80 -2.20 -17.85 10.10
CA SER A 80 -1.55 -16.55 10.26
C SER A 80 -1.45 -16.07 11.71
N LYS A 81 -1.74 -16.93 12.70
CA LYS A 81 -1.75 -16.59 14.14
C LYS A 81 -0.44 -15.97 14.67
N ASP A 82 0.68 -16.35 14.07
CA ASP A 82 2.02 -15.88 14.44
C ASP A 82 2.43 -14.62 13.67
N TYR A 83 1.52 -14.04 12.88
CA TYR A 83 1.76 -12.89 12.04
C TYR A 83 0.76 -11.77 12.36
N LEU A 84 1.20 -10.53 12.15
CA LEU A 84 0.29 -9.42 11.94
C LEU A 84 -0.16 -9.46 10.47
N SER A 85 -1.46 -9.39 10.24
CA SER A 85 -2.03 -9.25 8.89
C SER A 85 -2.39 -7.80 8.61
N LEU A 86 -2.12 -7.32 7.40
CA LEU A 86 -2.35 -5.93 7.00
C LEU A 86 -2.99 -5.85 5.61
N TYR A 87 -4.09 -5.09 5.52
CA TYR A 87 -4.88 -4.94 4.31
C TYR A 87 -5.24 -3.49 4.02
N LEU A 88 -5.34 -3.17 2.73
CA LEU A 88 -5.93 -1.95 2.21
C LEU A 88 -7.37 -2.28 1.79
N LEU A 89 -8.34 -1.56 2.35
CA LEU A 89 -9.77 -1.69 2.03
C LEU A 89 -10.21 -0.50 1.19
N LEU A 90 -10.94 -0.77 0.10
CA LEU A 90 -11.69 0.27 -0.61
C LEU A 90 -13.06 0.46 0.05
N VAL A 91 -13.22 1.56 0.78
CA VAL A 91 -14.44 1.89 1.53
C VAL A 91 -15.54 2.45 0.64
N SER A 92 -15.19 3.36 -0.28
CA SER A 92 -16.15 3.96 -1.22
C SER A 92 -15.54 4.17 -2.58
N CYS A 93 -16.33 3.90 -3.62
CA CYS A 93 -15.94 4.09 -5.01
C CYS A 93 -17.14 4.57 -5.83
N PRO A 94 -17.06 5.74 -6.50
CA PRO A 94 -18.14 6.23 -7.36
C PRO A 94 -18.25 5.43 -8.67
N LYS A 95 -17.19 4.70 -9.04
CA LYS A 95 -17.14 3.78 -10.19
C LYS A 95 -17.44 2.36 -9.73
N SER A 96 -17.64 1.43 -10.67
CA SER A 96 -17.79 0.00 -10.35
C SER A 96 -16.51 -0.63 -9.75
N GLU A 97 -15.33 -0.16 -10.17
CA GLU A 97 -14.04 -0.66 -9.71
C GLU A 97 -12.91 0.36 -9.86
N VAL A 98 -11.80 0.10 -9.18
CA VAL A 98 -10.52 0.78 -9.38
C VAL A 98 -9.38 -0.25 -9.32
N ARG A 99 -8.31 -0.02 -10.09
CA ARG A 99 -7.10 -0.84 -10.03
C ARG A 99 -5.98 -0.07 -9.34
N ALA A 100 -5.39 -0.68 -8.32
CA ALA A 100 -4.32 -0.05 -7.55
C ALA A 100 -3.20 -1.04 -7.23
N LYS A 101 -1.95 -0.56 -7.29
CA LYS A 101 -0.82 -1.16 -6.58
C LYS A 101 -0.72 -0.51 -5.21
N PHE A 102 -0.20 -1.25 -4.24
CA PHE A 102 0.05 -0.74 -2.90
C PHE A 102 1.36 -1.31 -2.34
N LYS A 103 2.02 -0.54 -1.49
CA LYS A 103 3.17 -0.92 -0.68
C LYS A 103 2.83 -0.66 0.77
N PHE A 104 3.17 -1.59 1.66
CA PHE A 104 3.15 -1.35 3.11
C PHE A 104 4.56 -1.45 3.65
N SER A 105 4.87 -0.64 4.66
CA SER A 105 6.11 -0.67 5.43
C SER A 105 5.84 -0.24 6.87
N ILE A 106 6.80 -0.53 7.75
CA ILE A 106 6.82 -0.04 9.13
C ILE A 106 7.89 1.04 9.24
N LEU A 107 7.56 2.17 9.86
CA LEU A 107 8.55 3.21 10.13
C LEU A 107 9.28 2.92 11.44
N ASN A 108 10.61 2.93 11.40
CA ASN A 108 11.43 2.81 12.60
C ASN A 108 11.48 4.14 13.39
N ALA A 109 12.24 4.18 14.48
CA ALA A 109 12.41 5.39 15.32
C ALA A 109 12.97 6.62 14.57
N LYS A 110 13.65 6.42 13.43
CA LYS A 110 14.19 7.49 12.58
C LYS A 110 13.19 7.95 11.50
N GLY A 111 12.01 7.33 11.43
CA GLY A 111 11.03 7.56 10.37
C GLY A 111 11.39 6.90 9.04
N GLU A 112 12.34 5.97 9.03
CA GLU A 112 12.76 5.26 7.82
C GLU A 112 11.86 4.05 7.57
N GLU A 113 11.51 3.79 6.31
CA GLU A 113 10.73 2.62 5.93
C GLU A 113 11.52 1.32 6.11
N THR A 114 10.92 0.35 6.80
CA THR A 114 11.45 -0.99 7.00
C THR A 114 10.38 -2.05 6.70
N LYS A 115 10.80 -3.31 6.51
CA LYS A 115 9.90 -4.47 6.32
C LYS A 115 8.85 -4.25 5.23
N ALA A 116 9.26 -3.64 4.12
CA ALA A 116 8.36 -3.30 3.05
C ALA A 116 7.85 -4.55 2.31
N MET A 117 6.56 -4.57 2.00
CA MET A 117 5.94 -5.53 1.08
C MET A 117 5.10 -4.78 0.05
N GLU A 118 5.30 -5.08 -1.23
CA GLU A 118 4.56 -4.46 -2.33
C GLU A 118 3.70 -5.49 -3.06
N SER A 119 2.51 -5.07 -3.46
CA SER A 119 1.68 -5.81 -4.38
C SER A 119 2.43 -6.06 -5.71
N GLN A 120 2.49 -7.32 -6.15
CA GLN A 120 3.20 -7.68 -7.41
C GLN A 120 2.58 -7.01 -8.65
N ARG A 121 1.29 -6.70 -8.60
CA ARG A 121 0.51 -6.12 -9.70
C ARG A 121 -0.58 -5.19 -9.16
N ALA A 122 -1.21 -4.44 -10.06
CA ALA A 122 -2.40 -3.69 -9.70
C ALA A 122 -3.58 -4.65 -9.47
N TYR A 123 -4.11 -4.67 -8.26
CA TYR A 123 -5.27 -5.47 -7.90
C TYR A 123 -6.56 -4.71 -8.21
N ARG A 124 -7.61 -5.46 -8.55
CA ARG A 124 -8.95 -4.93 -8.77
C ARG A 124 -9.67 -4.79 -7.45
N PHE A 125 -10.00 -3.56 -7.09
CA PHE A 125 -10.82 -3.24 -5.93
C PHE A 125 -12.24 -2.87 -6.39
N VAL A 126 -13.22 -3.45 -5.71
CA VAL A 126 -14.62 -2.99 -5.71
C VAL A 126 -14.94 -2.46 -4.32
N GLN A 127 -16.01 -1.68 -4.19
CA GLN A 127 -16.41 -1.17 -2.88
C GLN A 127 -16.59 -2.32 -1.87
N GLY A 128 -15.98 -2.19 -0.69
CA GLY A 128 -15.97 -3.21 0.36
C GLY A 128 -14.93 -4.31 0.18
N LYS A 129 -14.14 -4.31 -0.90
CA LYS A 129 -13.08 -5.30 -1.13
C LYS A 129 -11.74 -4.81 -0.61
N ASP A 130 -11.00 -5.71 0.01
CA ASP A 130 -9.61 -5.49 0.42
C ASP A 130 -8.61 -6.40 -0.31
N TRP A 131 -7.37 -5.96 -0.28
CA TRP A 131 -6.17 -6.71 -0.69
C TRP A 131 -5.03 -6.36 0.25
N GLY A 132 -4.15 -7.32 0.51
CA GLY A 132 -3.09 -7.13 1.49
C GLY A 132 -2.25 -8.38 1.67
N PHE A 133 -1.53 -8.43 2.80
CA PHE A 133 -0.66 -9.53 3.17
C PHE A 133 -1.16 -10.16 4.46
N LYS A 134 -1.65 -11.39 4.34
CA LYS A 134 -2.08 -12.21 5.48
C LYS A 134 -0.93 -12.46 6.47
N LYS A 135 0.28 -12.60 5.94
CA LYS A 135 1.52 -12.80 6.70
C LYS A 135 2.47 -11.62 6.45
N PHE A 136 2.11 -10.42 6.93
CA PHE A 136 2.90 -9.20 6.67
C PHE A 136 4.20 -9.20 7.48
N ILE A 137 4.12 -9.42 8.78
CA ILE A 137 5.29 -9.52 9.66
C ILE A 137 5.04 -10.53 10.77
N ARG A 138 6.06 -11.30 11.15
CA ARG A 138 5.97 -12.19 12.31
C ARG A 138 5.85 -11.38 13.59
N ARG A 139 4.98 -11.81 14.49
CA ARG A 139 4.67 -11.10 15.73
C ARG A 139 5.84 -11.10 16.72
N ASP A 140 6.56 -12.22 16.83
CA ASP A 140 7.75 -12.31 17.68
C ASP A 140 8.81 -11.29 17.24
N PHE A 141 9.08 -11.22 15.93
CA PHE A 141 10.00 -10.24 15.36
C PHE A 141 9.52 -8.80 15.58
N LEU A 142 8.22 -8.53 15.41
CA LEU A 142 7.66 -7.20 15.60
C LEU A 142 7.75 -6.73 17.06
N LEU A 143 7.48 -7.62 18.02
CA LEU A 143 7.40 -7.31 19.45
C LEU A 143 8.76 -7.33 20.15
N ASP A 144 9.78 -7.93 19.53
CA ASP A 144 11.14 -7.91 20.05
C ASP A 144 11.74 -6.50 19.92
N GLU A 145 11.97 -5.86 21.07
CA GLU A 145 12.50 -4.50 21.20
C GLU A 145 13.83 -4.31 20.47
N ALA A 146 14.65 -5.37 20.34
CA ALA A 146 15.93 -5.30 19.64
C ALA A 146 15.77 -4.96 18.15
N ASN A 147 14.59 -5.21 17.57
CA ASN A 147 14.29 -4.91 16.18
C ASN A 147 13.85 -3.45 15.95
N GLY A 148 13.55 -2.69 17.01
CA GLY A 148 13.27 -1.25 16.92
C GLY A 148 12.05 -0.86 16.07
N LEU A 149 11.06 -1.75 15.97
CA LEU A 149 9.85 -1.54 15.14
C LEU A 149 8.67 -0.93 15.90
N LEU A 150 8.76 -0.83 17.23
CA LEU A 150 7.74 -0.27 18.12
C LEU A 150 8.32 0.82 19.04
N PRO A 151 8.93 1.90 18.50
CA PRO A 151 9.46 2.97 19.33
C PRO A 151 8.34 3.58 20.19
N ASP A 152 8.58 3.74 21.49
CA ASP A 152 7.59 4.17 22.49
C ASP A 152 6.30 3.34 22.49
N ASP A 153 6.38 2.04 22.19
CA ASP A 153 5.23 1.14 22.03
C ASP A 153 4.24 1.62 20.94
N LYS A 154 4.76 2.23 19.86
CA LYS A 154 3.98 2.72 18.73
C LYS A 154 4.29 1.95 17.47
N LEU A 155 3.27 1.30 16.90
CA LEU A 155 3.36 0.75 15.55
C LEU A 155 2.98 1.84 14.54
N THR A 156 3.94 2.30 13.74
CA THR A 156 3.67 3.24 12.63
C THR A 156 3.73 2.53 11.29
N LEU A 157 2.56 2.38 10.66
CA LEU A 157 2.39 1.81 9.34
C LEU A 157 2.41 2.91 8.29
N PHE A 158 3.16 2.68 7.22
CA PHE A 158 3.16 3.54 6.04
C PHE A 158 2.65 2.77 4.84
N CYS A 159 1.70 3.36 4.13
CA CYS A 159 1.08 2.80 2.95
C CYS A 159 1.28 3.75 1.77
N GLU A 160 1.88 3.25 0.68
CA GLU A 160 1.85 3.93 -0.61
C GLU A 160 0.83 3.27 -1.53
N ILE A 161 0.09 4.06 -2.29
CA ILE A 161 -0.94 3.59 -3.22
C ILE A 161 -0.72 4.25 -4.57
N LEU A 162 -0.72 3.43 -5.62
CA LEU A 162 -0.67 3.87 -7.02
C LEU A 162 -1.95 3.43 -7.71
N ILE A 163 -2.85 4.38 -7.96
CA ILE A 163 -4.14 4.14 -8.62
C ILE A 163 -4.01 4.36 -10.11
N LYS A 164 -4.44 3.39 -10.91
CA LYS A 164 -4.63 3.57 -12.36
C LYS A 164 -5.89 4.42 -12.57
N SER A 165 -5.71 5.62 -13.11
CA SER A 165 -6.76 6.60 -13.40
C SER A 165 -7.35 6.42 -14.79
#